data_AF-A0A7V6XML1-F1
#
_entry.id   AF-A0A7V6XML1-F1
#
_cell.length_a   1.000
_cell.length_b   1.000
_cell.length_c   1.000
_cell.angle_alpha   90.00
_cell.angle_beta   90.00
_cell.angle_gamma   90.00
#
_symmetry.space_group_name_H-M   'P 1'
#
loop_
_entity.id
_entity.type
_entity.pdbx_description
1 polymer ?
#
loop_
_entity_poly.entity_id
_entity_poly.type
_entity_poly.pdbx_seq_one_letter_code
_entity_poly.pdbx_strand_id
1 'polypeptide(L)'
;MKKGKFIAPLLSLAVLFPTATNVFAEPSKNIPVEKVEFIGMAAPDTDEKRSKMYSEASVKVTFKNGTEQTMPLEYKSLFTPGEKINGKIAGATYDVNGNMITKADGTPYISSAPDSNTLLKVNGKLYMVNHYESLPASELGNMSEVMMLNTVEQNKTTG
;
A
#
# COMPACT_ATOMS: atom_id res chain seq x y z
N MET A 1 15.02 10.86 89.18
CA MET A 1 14.79 12.23 88.66
C MET A 1 15.74 12.50 87.50
N LYS A 2 15.23 13.09 86.40
CA LYS A 2 15.89 13.36 85.10
C LYS A 2 17.24 14.12 85.20
N LYS A 3 18.16 13.87 84.24
CA LYS A 3 18.66 14.85 83.23
C LYS A 3 19.91 14.36 82.43
N GLY A 4 19.83 14.49 81.09
CA GLY A 4 20.93 14.71 80.11
C GLY A 4 21.95 13.57 79.88
N LYS A 5 22.47 13.31 78.68
CA LYS A 5 22.71 14.15 77.50
C LYS A 5 22.68 13.32 76.20
N PHE A 6 22.22 13.98 75.12
CA PHE A 6 22.43 13.64 73.71
C PHE A 6 23.90 13.30 73.40
N ILE A 7 24.18 12.34 72.51
CA ILE A 7 24.90 12.53 71.23
C ILE A 7 24.49 11.38 70.28
N ALA A 8 23.89 11.72 69.15
CA ALA A 8 23.83 10.89 67.95
C ALA A 8 25.01 11.24 67.03
N PRO A 9 25.53 10.31 66.22
CA PRO A 9 26.05 10.66 64.92
C PRO A 9 25.02 10.26 63.86
N LEU A 10 24.41 11.28 63.25
CA LEU A 10 23.75 11.18 61.96
C LEU A 10 24.77 10.68 60.93
N LEU A 11 24.63 9.44 60.49
CA LEU A 11 25.29 8.98 59.26
C LEU A 11 24.41 9.41 58.08
N SER A 12 24.68 10.61 57.58
CA SER A 12 24.10 11.14 56.35
C SER A 12 24.61 10.35 55.16
N LEU A 13 23.86 9.34 54.71
CA LEU A 13 24.09 8.72 53.41
C LEU A 13 23.22 9.45 52.39
N ALA A 14 23.72 10.57 51.88
CA ALA A 14 23.15 11.22 50.71
C ALA A 14 23.39 10.28 49.50
N VAL A 15 22.34 9.57 49.09
CA VAL A 15 22.30 8.90 47.80
C VAL A 15 22.31 10.01 46.74
N LEU A 16 23.49 10.27 46.18
CA LEU A 16 23.63 11.01 44.94
C LEU A 16 22.95 10.19 43.85
N PHE A 17 21.70 10.52 43.53
CA PHE A 17 21.05 10.07 42.30
C PHE A 17 21.89 10.63 41.13
N PRO A 18 22.49 9.79 40.28
CA PRO A 18 22.89 10.28 38.97
C PRO A 18 21.60 10.68 38.27
N THR A 19 21.47 11.96 37.95
CA THR A 19 20.47 12.44 37.00
C THR A 19 20.78 11.80 35.67
N ALA A 20 20.24 10.60 35.45
CA ALA A 20 20.12 10.03 34.12
C ALA A 20 19.26 11.02 33.33
N THR A 21 19.92 11.93 32.63
CA THR A 21 19.27 12.66 31.55
C THR A 21 18.80 11.57 30.60
N ASN A 22 17.49 11.34 30.57
CA ASN A 22 16.87 10.62 29.48
C ASN A 22 17.29 11.38 28.21
N VAL A 23 18.31 10.87 27.53
CA VAL A 23 18.55 11.21 26.14
C VAL A 23 17.32 10.65 25.45
N PHE A 24 16.30 11.49 25.30
CA PHE A 24 15.21 11.20 24.41
C PHE A 24 15.87 10.91 23.07
N ALA A 25 15.90 9.62 22.69
CA ALA A 25 16.20 9.23 21.33
C ALA A 25 15.24 10.04 20.46
N GLU A 26 15.76 10.94 19.62
CA GLU A 26 14.98 11.67 18.63
C GLU A 26 14.24 10.62 17.78
N PRO A 27 12.91 10.43 17.95
CA PRO A 27 12.21 9.32 17.32
C PRO A 27 12.05 9.48 15.80
N SER A 28 12.61 10.54 15.22
CA SER A 28 12.27 11.03 13.88
C SER A 28 13.47 11.41 13.02
N LYS A 29 14.68 10.96 13.36
CA LYS A 29 15.80 11.12 12.42
C LYS A 29 15.60 10.11 11.29
N ASN A 30 15.23 10.58 10.10
CA ASN A 30 15.21 9.76 8.89
C ASN A 30 16.60 9.17 8.66
N ILE A 31 16.77 7.87 8.93
CA ILE A 31 18.02 7.16 8.68
C ILE A 31 18.04 6.78 7.20
N PRO A 32 19.06 7.17 6.42
CA PRO A 32 19.12 6.82 5.01
C PRO A 32 19.20 5.30 4.80
N VAL A 33 18.50 4.82 3.77
CA VAL A 33 18.62 3.44 3.29
C VAL A 33 20.00 3.25 2.65
N GLU A 34 20.66 2.14 3.00
CA GLU A 34 21.93 1.71 2.40
C GLU A 34 21.70 0.63 1.34
N LYS A 35 20.85 -0.36 1.66
CA LYS A 35 20.61 -1.53 0.81
C LYS A 35 19.17 -2.01 0.93
N VAL A 36 18.60 -2.51 -0.16
CA VAL A 36 17.30 -3.20 -0.19
C VAL A 36 17.50 -4.57 -0.84
N GLU A 37 17.07 -5.63 -0.17
CA GLU A 37 17.18 -7.01 -0.63
C GLU A 37 15.80 -7.64 -0.75
N PHE A 38 15.51 -8.23 -1.90
CA PHE A 38 14.27 -8.98 -2.11
C PHE A 38 14.40 -10.39 -1.52
N ILE A 39 13.41 -10.76 -0.70
CA ILE A 39 13.23 -12.10 -0.17
C ILE A 39 12.00 -12.67 -0.86
N GLY A 40 12.22 -13.57 -1.82
CA GLY A 40 11.16 -14.19 -2.60
C GLY A 40 10.23 -15.08 -1.77
N MET A 41 9.23 -15.63 -2.44
CA MET A 41 8.31 -16.62 -1.89
C MET A 41 8.37 -17.91 -2.70
N ALA A 42 7.89 -19.01 -2.12
CA ALA A 42 7.71 -20.26 -2.85
C ALA A 42 6.65 -20.09 -3.96
N ALA A 43 6.80 -20.85 -5.05
CA ALA A 43 5.78 -20.91 -6.09
C ALA A 43 4.47 -21.50 -5.52
N PRO A 44 3.29 -21.01 -5.94
CA PRO A 44 1.99 -21.57 -5.55
C PRO A 44 1.86 -23.07 -5.84
N ASP A 45 1.67 -23.89 -4.81
CA ASP A 45 1.64 -25.35 -4.90
C ASP A 45 0.22 -25.95 -4.91
N THR A 46 -0.80 -25.19 -4.50
CA THR A 46 -2.21 -25.63 -4.51
C THR A 46 -3.06 -24.88 -5.54
N ASP A 47 -4.17 -25.48 -5.96
CA ASP A 47 -5.14 -24.80 -6.84
C ASP A 47 -5.68 -23.51 -6.23
N GLU A 48 -5.91 -23.52 -4.91
CA GLU A 48 -6.36 -22.34 -4.17
C GLU A 48 -5.33 -21.21 -4.18
N LYS A 49 -4.03 -21.52 -4.04
CA LYS A 49 -2.99 -20.49 -4.14
C LYS A 49 -2.86 -19.99 -5.57
N ARG A 50 -2.96 -20.86 -6.57
CA ARG A 50 -2.90 -20.49 -8.00
C ARG A 50 -4.06 -19.59 -8.44
N SER A 51 -5.23 -19.69 -7.79
CA SER A 51 -6.39 -18.86 -8.11
C SER A 51 -6.42 -17.49 -7.41
N LYS A 52 -5.45 -17.21 -6.53
CA LYS A 52 -5.38 -15.96 -5.77
C LYS A 52 -4.23 -15.07 -6.26
N MET A 53 -4.47 -13.76 -6.25
CA MET A 53 -3.42 -12.77 -6.31
C MET A 53 -2.93 -12.50 -4.88
N TYR A 54 -1.72 -12.95 -4.53
CA TYR A 54 -1.16 -12.80 -3.19
C TYR A 54 0.37 -12.70 -3.23
N SER A 55 0.96 -12.27 -2.12
CA SER A 55 2.40 -12.28 -1.91
C SER A 55 2.71 -12.68 -0.46
N GLU A 56 3.65 -13.60 -0.31
CA GLU A 56 4.33 -13.92 0.96
C GLU A 56 5.79 -13.44 0.94
N ALA A 57 6.19 -12.76 -0.15
CA ALA A 57 7.52 -12.21 -0.29
C ALA A 57 7.72 -11.04 0.68
N SER A 58 8.98 -10.68 0.92
CA SER A 58 9.33 -9.54 1.75
C SER A 58 10.55 -8.81 1.20
N VAL A 59 10.83 -7.64 1.75
CA VAL A 59 12.07 -6.91 1.53
C VAL A 59 12.80 -6.72 2.83
N LYS A 60 14.12 -6.93 2.82
CA LYS A 60 15.00 -6.52 3.91
C LYS A 60 15.66 -5.21 3.55
N VAL A 61 15.46 -4.20 4.38
CA VAL A 61 16.05 -2.87 4.25
C VAL A 61 17.16 -2.74 5.27
N THR A 62 18.40 -2.54 4.81
CA THR A 62 19.54 -2.20 5.65
C THR A 62 19.77 -0.69 5.59
N PHE A 63 19.84 -0.05 6.75
CA PHE A 63 20.04 1.38 6.89
C PHE A 63 21.51 1.71 7.17
N LYS A 64 21.95 2.93 6.86
CA LYS A 64 23.36 3.36 7.02
C LYS A 64 23.92 3.32 8.45
N ASN A 65 23.05 3.20 9.46
CA ASN A 65 23.46 3.03 10.85
C ASN A 65 23.63 1.54 11.23
N GLY A 66 23.52 0.61 10.27
CA GLY A 66 23.61 -0.83 10.48
C GLY A 66 22.33 -1.50 10.95
N THR A 67 21.25 -0.76 11.22
CA THR A 67 19.95 -1.37 11.55
C THR A 67 19.32 -2.01 10.32
N GLU A 68 18.56 -3.09 10.53
CA GLU A 68 17.83 -3.79 9.47
C GLU A 68 16.35 -3.88 9.82
N GLN A 69 15.49 -3.79 8.80
CA GLN A 69 14.06 -4.00 8.93
C GLN A 69 13.56 -4.90 7.79
N THR A 70 12.82 -5.95 8.15
CA THR A 70 12.10 -6.78 7.17
C THR A 70 10.66 -6.31 7.08
N MET A 71 10.18 -6.06 5.86
CA MET A 71 8.82 -5.61 5.58
C MET A 71 8.14 -6.56 4.60
N PRO A 72 6.90 -7.00 4.85
CA PRO A 72 6.17 -7.84 3.91
C PRO A 72 5.85 -7.06 2.63
N LEU A 73 5.85 -7.77 1.50
CA LEU A 73 5.29 -7.27 0.25
C LEU A 73 3.87 -7.80 0.13
N GLU A 74 2.92 -6.89 -0.07
CA GLU A 74 1.49 -7.19 -0.13
C GLU A 74 0.96 -6.94 -1.53
N TYR A 75 0.06 -7.81 -1.99
CA TYR A 75 -0.78 -7.52 -3.14
C TYR A 75 -2.01 -6.73 -2.70
N LYS A 76 -2.22 -5.53 -3.25
CA LYS A 76 -3.41 -4.71 -2.99
C LYS A 76 -4.19 -4.52 -4.28
N SER A 77 -5.42 -5.02 -4.30
CA SER A 77 -6.34 -4.75 -5.42
C SER A 77 -6.73 -3.28 -5.40
N LEU A 78 -6.57 -2.60 -6.54
CA LEU A 78 -7.05 -1.23 -6.72
C LEU A 78 -8.54 -1.24 -7.09
N PHE A 79 -8.89 -2.08 -8.06
CA PHE A 79 -10.26 -2.40 -8.46
C PHE A 79 -10.24 -3.61 -9.40
N THR A 80 -11.40 -4.23 -9.58
CA THR A 80 -11.62 -5.30 -10.56
C THR A 80 -12.64 -4.89 -11.63
N PRO A 81 -12.61 -5.49 -12.83
CA PRO A 81 -13.61 -5.19 -13.85
C PRO A 81 -15.03 -5.47 -13.36
N GLY A 82 -15.97 -4.59 -13.68
CA GLY A 82 -17.35 -4.62 -13.18
C GLY A 82 -17.56 -3.85 -11.88
N GLU A 83 -16.51 -3.50 -11.13
CA GLU A 83 -16.66 -2.60 -9.99
C GLU A 83 -17.10 -1.19 -10.41
N LYS A 84 -17.93 -0.57 -9.57
CA LYS A 84 -18.41 0.80 -9.79
C LYS A 84 -17.54 1.78 -9.02
N ILE A 85 -16.83 2.64 -9.74
CA ILE A 85 -15.92 3.65 -9.19
C ILE A 85 -16.40 5.02 -9.66
N ASN A 86 -16.75 5.91 -8.73
CA ASN A 86 -17.23 7.27 -9.02
C ASN A 86 -18.35 7.33 -10.08
N GLY A 87 -19.28 6.38 -10.02
CA GLY A 87 -20.41 6.32 -10.95
C GLY A 87 -20.14 5.57 -12.27
N LYS A 88 -18.90 5.22 -12.58
CA LYS A 88 -18.52 4.48 -13.80
C LYS A 88 -18.20 3.02 -13.48
N ILE A 89 -18.42 2.13 -14.43
CA ILE A 89 -18.13 0.70 -14.29
C ILE A 89 -16.78 0.39 -14.94
N ALA A 90 -15.88 -0.25 -14.19
CA ALA A 90 -14.56 -0.66 -14.68
C ALA A 90 -14.70 -1.68 -15.81
N GLY A 91 -13.97 -1.47 -16.92
CA GLY A 91 -14.02 -2.31 -18.11
C GLY A 91 -15.29 -2.17 -18.96
N ALA A 92 -16.23 -1.28 -18.61
CA ALA A 92 -17.43 -1.06 -19.42
C ALA A 92 -17.11 -0.33 -20.73
N THR A 93 -17.83 -0.68 -21.79
CA THR A 93 -17.67 -0.05 -23.12
C THR A 93 -18.59 1.16 -23.27
N TYR A 94 -18.09 2.19 -23.93
CA TYR A 94 -18.83 3.43 -24.20
C TYR A 94 -18.76 3.78 -25.68
N ASP A 95 -19.81 4.41 -26.19
CA ASP A 95 -19.84 4.96 -27.54
C ASP A 95 -19.01 6.25 -27.65
N VAL A 96 -18.91 6.80 -28.86
CA VAL A 96 -18.17 8.05 -29.14
C VAL A 96 -18.74 9.29 -28.41
N ASN A 97 -19.97 9.22 -27.92
CA ASN A 97 -20.64 10.28 -27.17
C ASN A 97 -20.50 10.06 -25.64
N GLY A 98 -19.86 8.97 -25.21
CA GLY A 98 -19.71 8.62 -23.80
C GLY A 98 -20.91 7.91 -23.18
N ASN A 99 -21.87 7.43 -23.99
CA ASN A 99 -22.97 6.60 -23.50
C ASN A 99 -22.50 5.16 -23.34
N MET A 100 -22.92 4.50 -22.27
CA MET A 100 -22.58 3.10 -22.03
C MET A 100 -23.26 2.21 -23.07
N ILE A 101 -22.51 1.29 -23.68
CA ILE A 101 -23.05 0.30 -24.61
C ILE A 101 -23.57 -0.88 -23.81
N THR A 102 -24.84 -1.21 -24.00
CA THR A 102 -25.54 -2.30 -23.33
C THR A 102 -26.07 -3.32 -24.33
N LYS A 103 -26.25 -4.55 -23.86
CA LYS A 103 -27.03 -5.59 -24.55
C LYS A 103 -28.51 -5.20 -24.61
N ALA A 104 -29.30 -5.98 -25.34
CA ALA A 104 -30.75 -5.80 -25.42
C ALA A 104 -31.48 -5.85 -24.06
N ASP A 105 -30.94 -6.59 -23.08
CA ASP A 105 -31.49 -6.68 -21.72
C ASP A 105 -31.05 -5.53 -20.79
N GLY A 106 -30.28 -4.57 -21.31
CA GLY A 106 -29.74 -3.43 -20.57
C GLY A 106 -28.46 -3.74 -19.78
N THR A 107 -27.94 -4.98 -19.81
CA THR A 107 -26.66 -5.29 -19.17
C THR A 107 -25.49 -4.70 -19.96
N PRO A 108 -24.48 -4.12 -19.29
CA PRO A 108 -23.33 -3.53 -19.98
C PRO A 108 -22.42 -4.60 -20.58
N TYR A 109 -21.76 -4.25 -21.69
CA TYR A 109 -20.58 -4.98 -22.13
C TYR A 109 -19.38 -4.56 -21.30
N ILE A 110 -18.91 -5.48 -20.45
CA ILE A 110 -17.76 -5.29 -19.57
C ILE A 110 -16.67 -6.24 -20.02
N SER A 111 -15.46 -5.72 -20.24
CA SER A 111 -14.27 -6.55 -20.41
C SER A 111 -13.85 -7.20 -19.10
N SER A 112 -13.57 -8.50 -19.12
CA SER A 112 -12.94 -9.22 -18.02
C SER A 112 -11.42 -9.37 -18.18
N ALA A 113 -10.83 -8.75 -19.21
CA ALA A 113 -9.45 -8.95 -19.60
C ALA A 113 -8.63 -7.66 -19.40
N PRO A 114 -8.38 -7.23 -18.15
CA PRO A 114 -7.42 -6.17 -17.90
C PRO A 114 -6.05 -6.64 -18.38
N ASP A 115 -5.34 -5.75 -19.07
CA ASP A 115 -4.03 -6.03 -19.62
C ASP A 115 -3.05 -4.97 -19.11
N SER A 116 -2.65 -4.05 -19.99
CA SER A 116 -1.62 -3.06 -19.67
C SER A 116 -2.18 -1.85 -18.91
N ASN A 117 -1.35 -1.28 -18.03
CA ASN A 117 -1.65 -0.02 -17.35
C ASN A 117 -0.47 0.95 -17.40
N THR A 118 -0.76 2.25 -17.46
CA THR A 118 0.25 3.32 -17.43
C THR A 118 -0.10 4.31 -16.34
N LEU A 119 0.84 4.55 -15.41
CA LEU A 119 0.74 5.61 -14.40
C LEU A 119 1.43 6.87 -14.91
N LEU A 120 0.68 7.97 -15.01
CA LEU A 120 1.12 9.25 -15.52
C LEU A 120 1.02 10.33 -14.44
N LYS A 121 2.00 11.24 -14.41
CA LYS A 121 1.92 12.46 -13.61
C LYS A 121 1.76 13.68 -14.52
N VAL A 122 0.62 14.36 -14.42
CA VAL A 122 0.29 15.54 -15.23
C VAL A 122 -0.10 16.68 -14.29
N ASN A 123 0.61 17.81 -14.36
CA ASN A 123 0.37 18.99 -13.52
C ASN A 123 0.26 18.66 -12.01
N GLY A 124 1.12 17.76 -11.53
CA GLY A 124 1.15 17.35 -10.13
C GLY A 124 0.12 16.29 -9.72
N LYS A 125 -0.84 15.94 -10.59
CA LYS A 125 -1.85 14.91 -10.35
C LYS A 125 -1.45 13.58 -10.97
N LEU A 126 -1.83 12.47 -10.34
CA LEU A 126 -1.59 11.12 -10.86
C LEU A 126 -2.83 10.61 -11.60
N TYR A 127 -2.57 9.96 -12.72
CA TYR A 127 -3.57 9.35 -13.57
C TYR A 127 -3.15 7.94 -13.94
N MET A 128 -4.09 7.01 -13.99
CA MET A 128 -3.83 5.64 -14.44
C MET A 128 -4.70 5.33 -15.65
N VAL A 129 -4.05 5.10 -16.78
CA VAL A 129 -4.67 4.58 -18.00
C VAL A 129 -4.65 3.06 -17.91
N ASN A 130 -5.80 2.42 -18.06
CA ASN A 130 -5.92 0.96 -18.09
C ASN A 130 -6.46 0.52 -19.45
N HIS A 131 -5.84 -0.51 -20.00
CA HIS A 131 -6.21 -1.14 -21.25
C HIS A 131 -6.87 -2.48 -20.95
N TYR A 132 -7.78 -2.86 -21.83
CA TYR A 132 -8.48 -4.13 -21.78
C TYR A 132 -8.34 -4.82 -23.12
N GLU A 133 -7.78 -6.04 -23.11
CA GLU A 133 -7.36 -6.76 -24.31
C GLU A 133 -8.56 -7.26 -25.15
N SER A 134 -9.69 -7.55 -24.50
CA SER A 134 -10.82 -8.15 -25.19
C SER A 134 -12.16 -7.77 -24.58
N LEU A 135 -13.22 -7.98 -25.35
CA LEU A 135 -14.60 -7.83 -24.92
C LEU A 135 -15.34 -9.16 -25.09
N PRO A 136 -16.38 -9.42 -24.27
CA PRO A 136 -17.28 -10.53 -24.54
C PRO A 136 -17.89 -10.40 -25.93
N ALA A 137 -18.26 -11.54 -26.52
CA ALA A 137 -18.95 -11.56 -27.81
C ALA A 137 -20.21 -10.67 -27.75
N SER A 138 -20.44 -9.92 -28.82
CA SER A 138 -21.53 -8.94 -28.94
C SER A 138 -22.37 -9.19 -30.17
N GLU A 139 -23.69 -9.00 -30.04
CA GLU A 139 -24.61 -8.92 -31.18
C GLU A 139 -24.34 -7.72 -32.11
N LEU A 140 -23.57 -6.72 -31.66
CA LEU A 140 -23.20 -5.52 -32.41
C LEU A 140 -21.99 -5.74 -33.32
N GLY A 141 -21.39 -6.93 -33.29
CA GLY A 141 -20.16 -7.24 -34.01
C GLY A 141 -18.92 -6.75 -33.26
N ASN A 142 -17.88 -6.37 -34.01
CA ASN A 142 -16.63 -5.90 -33.42
C ASN A 142 -16.81 -4.54 -32.76
N MET A 143 -16.56 -4.48 -31.46
CA MET A 143 -16.56 -3.26 -30.66
C MET A 143 -15.13 -2.79 -30.42
N SER A 144 -14.95 -1.49 -30.21
CA SER A 144 -13.65 -0.96 -29.78
C SER A 144 -13.27 -1.54 -28.44
N GLU A 145 -12.01 -1.96 -28.30
CA GLU A 145 -11.41 -2.30 -27.02
C GLU A 145 -11.47 -1.10 -26.06
N VAL A 146 -11.47 -1.42 -24.76
CA VAL A 146 -11.75 -0.43 -23.71
C VAL A 146 -10.45 0.17 -23.19
N MET A 147 -10.42 1.49 -23.13
CA MET A 147 -9.41 2.24 -22.39
C MET A 147 -10.07 3.12 -21.34
N MET A 148 -9.52 3.11 -20.14
CA MET A 148 -10.05 3.88 -19.02
C MET A 148 -9.00 4.77 -18.37
N LEU A 149 -9.35 6.05 -18.23
CA LEU A 149 -8.57 7.02 -17.47
C LEU A 149 -9.14 7.15 -16.05
N ASN A 150 -8.30 6.88 -15.05
CA ASN A 150 -8.61 7.05 -13.64
C ASN A 150 -7.73 8.13 -13.03
N THR A 151 -8.25 8.87 -12.05
CA THR A 151 -7.42 9.70 -11.17
C THR A 151 -6.94 8.82 -10.02
N VAL A 152 -5.66 8.92 -9.66
CA VAL A 152 -5.07 8.15 -8.56
C VAL A 152 -4.78 9.08 -7.39
N GLU A 153 -5.37 8.77 -6.24
CA GLU A 153 -5.08 9.44 -4.98
C GLU A 153 -4.15 8.56 -4.16
N GLN A 154 -2.91 9.02 -4.01
CA GLN A 154 -1.92 8.33 -3.20
C GLN A 154 -1.92 8.88 -1.78
N ASN A 155 -2.13 8.01 -0.79
CA ASN A 155 -1.97 8.40 0.60
C ASN A 155 -0.47 8.62 0.90
N LYS A 156 -0.11 9.84 1.32
CA LYS A 156 1.30 10.20 1.51
C LYS A 156 1.94 9.58 2.75
N THR A 157 1.13 9.03 3.65
CA THR A 157 1.58 8.38 4.88
C THR A 157 1.77 6.88 4.69
N THR A 158 0.86 6.23 3.96
CA THR A 158 0.86 4.76 3.79
C THR A 158 1.34 4.29 2.43
N GLY A 159 1.62 5.23 1.52
CA GLY A 159 1.69 4.94 0.09
C GLY A 159 0.31 4.78 -0.53
#